data_AF-A0A821U933-F1
#
_entry.id   AF-A0A821U933-F1
#
_cell.length_a   1.000
_cell.length_b   1.000
_cell.length_c   1.000
_cell.angle_alpha   90.00
_cell.angle_beta   90.00
_cell.angle_gamma   90.00
#
_symmetry.space_group_name_H-M   'P 1'
#
loop_
_entity.id
_entity.type
_entity.pdbx_description
1 polymer ?
#
loop_
_entity_poly.entity_id
_entity_poly.type
_entity_poly.pdbx_seq_one_letter_code
_entity_poly.pdbx_strand_id
1 'polypeptide(L)'
;MASHATRKHCASRDACKQTATAICEGCSQAFCTKHFNAHRLFLGDEIDAVISEYDQVHHIFKEQKTNIDSHPLMKQISDWEKESIVKIQQKARELRQELIQKNTIHLGKLSKTLQDLSDQLKLGREHDSFVEVDIGNWKKSLNDLKENLALNSILRINQDCGTPL
;
A
#
# COMPACT_ATOMS: atom_id res chain seq x y z
N MET A 1 57.00 -42.94 -45.38
CA MET A 1 57.65 -41.73 -44.82
C MET A 1 56.99 -41.42 -43.50
N ALA A 2 57.71 -41.64 -42.38
CA ALA A 2 57.17 -41.42 -41.04
C ALA A 2 57.02 -39.91 -40.80
N SER A 3 55.79 -39.43 -40.61
CA SER A 3 55.56 -38.05 -40.17
C SER A 3 55.92 -37.97 -38.68
N HIS A 4 56.99 -37.24 -38.38
CA HIS A 4 57.29 -36.87 -36.99
C HIS A 4 56.17 -35.94 -36.52
N ALA A 5 55.21 -36.47 -35.76
CA ALA A 5 54.22 -35.66 -35.06
C ALA A 5 54.97 -34.83 -34.00
N THR A 6 55.12 -33.53 -34.25
CA THR A 6 55.70 -32.59 -33.30
C THR A 6 54.84 -32.60 -32.03
N ARG A 7 55.32 -33.24 -30.96
CA ARG A 7 54.55 -33.35 -29.73
C ARG A 7 54.42 -31.97 -29.09
N LYS A 8 53.19 -31.58 -28.72
CA LYS A 8 52.89 -30.28 -28.11
C LYS A 8 53.56 -30.19 -26.72
N HIS A 9 53.98 -28.98 -26.33
CA HIS A 9 54.51 -28.73 -24.99
C HIS A 9 53.38 -28.44 -24.00
N CYS A 10 53.65 -28.69 -22.72
CA CYS A 10 52.70 -28.39 -21.64
C CYS A 10 52.43 -26.87 -21.54
N ALA A 11 51.16 -26.48 -21.48
CA ALA A 11 50.68 -25.09 -21.45
C ALA A 11 50.69 -24.44 -20.04
N SER A 12 51.33 -25.08 -19.05
CA SER A 12 51.43 -24.52 -17.69
C SER A 12 52.31 -23.28 -17.70
N ARG A 13 51.87 -22.21 -17.02
CA ARG A 13 52.48 -20.87 -17.11
C ARG A 13 53.90 -20.79 -16.53
N ASP A 14 54.34 -21.79 -15.75
CA ASP A 14 55.66 -21.80 -15.13
C ASP A 14 56.51 -23.00 -15.57
N ALA A 15 57.44 -22.73 -16.51
CA ALA A 15 58.63 -23.53 -16.83
C ALA A 15 58.45 -25.06 -17.03
N CYS A 16 57.28 -25.54 -17.43
CA CYS A 16 57.09 -26.95 -17.71
C CYS A 16 57.65 -27.33 -19.08
N LYS A 17 58.88 -27.86 -19.11
CA LYS A 17 59.53 -28.36 -20.34
C LYS A 17 59.06 -29.76 -20.77
N GLN A 18 58.06 -30.32 -20.09
CA GLN A 18 57.56 -31.65 -20.41
C GLN A 18 56.64 -31.61 -21.63
N THR A 19 56.71 -32.69 -22.41
CA THR A 19 55.80 -32.94 -23.51
C THR A 19 54.39 -33.19 -22.99
N ALA A 20 53.41 -32.59 -23.63
CA ALA A 20 52.01 -32.81 -23.31
C ALA A 20 51.61 -34.26 -23.58
N THR A 21 50.80 -34.80 -22.69
CA THR A 21 50.27 -36.17 -22.76
C THR A 21 48.76 -36.18 -22.98
N ALA A 22 48.07 -35.09 -22.65
CA ALA A 22 46.63 -34.92 -22.86
C ALA A 22 46.29 -33.49 -23.28
N ILE A 23 45.16 -33.32 -23.94
CA ILE A 23 44.57 -32.02 -24.29
C ILE A 23 43.23 -31.93 -23.57
N CYS A 24 43.00 -30.82 -22.86
CA CYS A 24 41.68 -30.54 -22.32
C CYS A 24 40.78 -30.01 -23.44
N GLU A 25 39.66 -30.67 -23.70
CA GLU A 25 38.73 -30.25 -24.75
C GLU A 25 38.10 -28.89 -24.44
N GLY A 26 37.76 -28.64 -23.17
CA GLY A 26 37.07 -27.42 -22.74
C GLY A 26 37.88 -26.14 -22.96
N CYS A 27 39.16 -26.13 -22.60
CA CYS A 27 40.03 -24.96 -22.79
C CYS A 27 41.00 -25.09 -23.98
N SER A 28 40.98 -26.22 -24.69
CA SER A 28 41.87 -26.55 -25.82
C SER A 28 43.38 -26.51 -25.50
N GLN A 29 43.77 -26.50 -24.23
CA GLN A 29 45.17 -26.47 -23.81
C GLN A 29 45.75 -27.89 -23.64
N ALA A 30 47.01 -28.05 -24.06
CA ALA A 30 47.75 -29.30 -23.94
C ALA A 30 48.58 -29.32 -22.66
N PHE A 31 48.49 -30.39 -21.86
CA PHE A 31 49.16 -30.51 -20.57
C PHE A 31 49.94 -31.83 -20.45
N CYS A 32 51.02 -31.82 -19.68
CA CYS A 32 51.58 -33.09 -19.17
C CYS A 32 50.67 -33.65 -18.08
N THR A 33 50.81 -34.93 -17.74
CA THR A 33 49.90 -35.64 -16.81
C THR A 33 49.75 -34.92 -15.46
N LYS A 34 50.84 -34.39 -14.90
CA LYS A 34 50.81 -33.66 -13.62
C LYS A 34 49.94 -32.39 -13.71
N HIS A 35 50.17 -31.57 -14.73
CA HIS A 35 49.43 -30.32 -14.89
C HIS A 35 47.99 -30.54 -15.38
N PHE A 36 47.74 -31.64 -16.11
CA PHE A 36 46.39 -32.04 -16.46
C PHE A 36 45.58 -32.40 -15.21
N ASN A 37 46.16 -33.18 -14.29
CA ASN A 37 45.52 -33.51 -13.02
C ASN A 37 45.30 -32.27 -12.15
N ALA A 38 46.29 -31.37 -12.06
CA ALA A 38 46.14 -30.10 -11.35
C ALA A 38 45.03 -29.22 -11.95
N HIS A 39 44.95 -29.15 -13.28
CA HIS A 39 43.87 -28.45 -13.98
C HIS A 39 42.50 -29.08 -13.69
N ARG A 40 42.40 -30.41 -13.65
CA ARG A 40 41.16 -31.12 -13.30
C ARG A 40 40.75 -30.92 -11.84
N LEU A 41 41.71 -30.86 -10.91
CA LEU A 41 41.45 -30.53 -9.51
C LEU A 41 40.92 -29.10 -9.38
N PHE A 42 41.57 -28.13 -10.04
CA PHE A 42 41.08 -26.75 -10.07
C PHE A 42 39.64 -26.65 -10.60
N LEU A 43 39.31 -27.36 -11.69
CA LEU A 43 37.94 -27.40 -12.18
C LEU A 43 36.96 -28.07 -11.20
N GLY A 44 37.44 -28.99 -10.37
CA GLY A 44 36.69 -29.58 -9.26
C GLY A 44 36.34 -28.53 -8.20
N ASP A 45 37.35 -27.76 -7.78
CA ASP A 45 37.15 -26.68 -6.80
C ASP A 45 36.17 -25.61 -7.33
N GLU A 46 36.27 -25.26 -8.62
CA GLU A 46 35.37 -24.29 -9.27
C GLU A 46 33.92 -24.79 -9.33
N ILE A 47 33.68 -26.07 -9.64
CA ILE A 47 32.31 -26.61 -9.67
C ILE A 47 31.73 -26.73 -8.27
N ASP A 48 32.55 -27.06 -7.27
CA ASP A 48 32.13 -27.11 -5.86
C ASP A 48 31.71 -25.72 -5.37
N ALA A 49 32.42 -24.66 -5.79
CA ALA A 49 32.01 -23.28 -5.52
C ALA A 49 30.66 -22.93 -6.16
N VAL A 50 30.45 -23.30 -7.43
CA VAL A 50 29.16 -23.09 -8.14
C VAL A 50 28.01 -23.85 -7.46
N ILE A 51 28.25 -25.09 -7.02
CA ILE A 51 27.25 -25.89 -6.29
C ILE A 51 26.91 -25.20 -4.96
N SER A 52 27.90 -24.70 -4.23
CA SER A 52 27.67 -23.97 -2.98
C SER A 52 26.82 -22.71 -3.18
N GLU A 53 27.10 -21.92 -4.23
CA GLU A 53 26.29 -20.75 -4.59
C GLU A 53 24.85 -21.14 -4.95
N TYR A 54 24.68 -22.22 -5.73
CA TYR A 54 23.36 -22.76 -6.06
C TYR A 54 22.56 -23.13 -4.82
N ASP A 55 23.18 -23.86 -3.87
CA ASP A 55 22.51 -24.29 -2.65
C ASP A 55 22.09 -23.11 -1.78
N GLN A 56 22.92 -22.06 -1.70
CA GLN A 56 22.57 -20.81 -1.00
C GLN A 56 21.36 -20.12 -1.63
N VAL A 57 21.37 -19.94 -2.95
CA VAL A 57 20.26 -19.30 -3.67
C VAL A 57 18.98 -20.13 -3.54
N HIS A 58 19.08 -21.45 -3.67
CA HIS A 58 17.95 -22.35 -3.55
C HIS A 58 17.37 -22.38 -2.13
N HIS A 59 18.21 -22.24 -1.10
CA HIS A 59 17.78 -22.09 0.28
C HIS A 59 17.00 -20.78 0.49
N ILE A 60 17.55 -19.64 0.05
CA ILE A 60 16.87 -18.33 0.12
C ILE A 60 15.52 -18.38 -0.60
N PHE A 61 15.48 -18.99 -1.79
CA PHE A 61 14.24 -19.16 -2.55
C PHE A 61 13.20 -19.98 -1.78
N LYS A 62 13.61 -21.09 -1.17
CA LYS A 62 12.71 -21.92 -0.35
C LYS A 62 12.16 -21.16 0.85
N GLU A 63 13.01 -20.41 1.56
CA GLU A 63 12.59 -19.60 2.71
C GLU A 63 11.58 -18.52 2.32
N GLN A 64 11.82 -17.80 1.22
CA GLN A 64 10.88 -16.81 0.71
C GLN A 64 9.55 -17.44 0.28
N LYS A 65 9.59 -18.63 -0.32
CA LYS A 65 8.39 -19.36 -0.74
C LYS A 65 7.55 -19.85 0.44
N THR A 66 8.18 -20.30 1.53
CA THR A 66 7.47 -20.80 2.71
C THR A 66 7.01 -19.69 3.64
N ASN A 67 7.66 -18.54 3.63
CA ASN A 67 7.35 -17.41 4.51
C ASN A 67 7.05 -16.13 3.73
N ILE A 68 6.05 -16.19 2.85
CA ILE A 68 5.56 -15.02 2.08
C ILE A 68 5.17 -13.86 3.02
N ASP A 69 4.63 -14.17 4.20
CA ASP A 69 4.22 -13.16 5.18
C ASP A 69 5.41 -12.38 5.78
N SER A 70 6.63 -12.93 5.72
CA SER A 70 7.85 -12.21 6.12
C SER A 70 8.38 -11.25 5.06
N HIS A 71 7.78 -11.23 3.86
CA HIS A 71 8.22 -10.34 2.80
C HIS A 71 8.09 -8.87 3.25
N PRO A 72 9.12 -8.02 3.09
CA PRO A 72 9.09 -6.64 3.57
C PRO A 72 7.89 -5.83 3.05
N LEU A 73 7.42 -6.13 1.84
CA LEU A 73 6.21 -5.52 1.27
C LEU A 73 4.92 -5.92 2.01
N MET A 74 4.83 -7.13 2.58
CA MET A 74 3.65 -7.52 3.39
C MET A 74 3.53 -6.64 4.64
N LYS A 75 4.66 -6.30 5.26
CA LYS A 75 4.69 -5.33 6.36
C LYS A 75 4.27 -3.93 5.89
N GLN A 76 4.79 -3.46 4.75
CA GLN A 76 4.40 -2.16 4.21
C GLN A 76 2.90 -2.08 3.89
N ILE A 77 2.33 -3.12 3.28
CA ILE A 77 0.89 -3.23 3.01
C ILE A 77 0.10 -3.19 4.32
N SER A 78 0.53 -3.96 5.32
CA SER A 78 -0.13 -4.01 6.64
C SER A 78 -0.08 -2.67 7.38
N ASP A 79 1.05 -1.97 7.30
CA ASP A 79 1.21 -0.65 7.92
C ASP A 79 0.36 0.40 7.18
N TRP A 80 0.36 0.39 5.85
CA TRP A 80 -0.50 1.24 5.02
C TRP A 80 -1.99 1.01 5.29
N GLU A 81 -2.42 -0.23 5.43
CA GLU A 81 -3.82 -0.58 5.75
C GLU A 81 -4.24 0.01 7.10
N LYS A 82 -3.42 -0.20 8.15
CA LYS A 82 -3.68 0.34 9.49
C LYS A 82 -3.79 1.86 9.48
N GLU A 83 -2.84 2.54 8.85
CA GLU A 83 -2.86 4.01 8.74
C GLU A 83 -4.09 4.51 7.99
N SER A 84 -4.46 3.84 6.90
CA SER A 84 -5.61 4.21 6.08
C SER A 84 -6.93 4.08 6.86
N ILE A 85 -7.10 3.00 7.61
CA ILE A 85 -8.27 2.80 8.48
C ILE A 85 -8.36 3.93 9.51
N VAL A 86 -7.24 4.29 10.16
CA VAL A 86 -7.22 5.37 11.16
C VAL A 86 -7.63 6.70 10.53
N LYS A 87 -7.10 7.03 9.34
CA LYS A 87 -7.44 8.27 8.62
C LYS A 87 -8.92 8.32 8.25
N ILE A 88 -9.47 7.23 7.70
CA ILE A 88 -10.89 7.14 7.34
C ILE A 88 -11.78 7.31 8.59
N GLN A 89 -11.44 6.62 9.68
CA GLN A 89 -12.20 6.73 10.92
C GLN A 89 -12.14 8.13 11.52
N GLN A 90 -10.98 8.78 11.49
CA GLN A 90 -10.81 10.15 11.96
C GLN A 90 -11.66 11.12 11.14
N LYS A 91 -11.59 11.05 9.81
CA LYS A 91 -12.40 11.90 8.94
C LYS A 91 -13.89 11.67 9.15
N ALA A 92 -14.32 10.42 9.32
CA ALA A 92 -15.70 10.11 9.62
C ALA A 92 -16.16 10.66 10.97
N ARG A 93 -15.29 10.70 12.01
CA ARG A 93 -15.60 11.34 13.30
C ARG A 93 -15.76 12.85 13.15
N GLU A 94 -14.86 13.50 12.42
CA GLU A 94 -14.92 14.94 12.16
C GLU A 94 -16.21 15.32 11.44
N LEU A 95 -16.57 14.60 10.37
CA LEU A 95 -17.80 14.86 9.62
C LEU A 95 -19.06 14.65 10.48
N ARG A 96 -19.07 13.64 11.36
CA ARG A 96 -20.18 13.44 12.30
C ARG A 96 -20.27 14.60 13.30
N GLN A 97 -19.16 15.06 13.85
CA GLN A 97 -19.13 16.19 14.78
C GLN A 97 -19.60 17.48 14.11
N GLU A 98 -19.12 17.76 12.89
CA GLU A 98 -19.53 18.93 12.11
C GLU A 98 -21.04 18.89 11.82
N LEU A 99 -21.57 17.72 11.43
CA LEU A 99 -23.00 17.53 11.22
C LEU A 99 -23.81 17.78 12.48
N ILE A 100 -23.40 17.19 13.61
CA ILE A 100 -24.05 17.37 14.92
C ILE A 100 -24.05 18.87 15.27
N GLN A 101 -22.92 19.55 15.18
CA GLN A 101 -22.81 20.96 15.52
C GLN A 101 -23.72 21.83 14.65
N LYS A 102 -23.70 21.64 13.32
CA LYS A 102 -24.56 22.37 12.39
C LYS A 102 -26.04 22.12 12.69
N ASN A 103 -26.40 20.86 12.95
CA ASN A 103 -27.78 20.50 13.24
C ASN A 103 -28.24 21.06 14.60
N THR A 104 -27.41 21.00 15.64
CA THR A 104 -27.72 21.59 16.95
C THR A 104 -27.94 23.10 16.85
N ILE A 105 -27.07 23.82 16.12
CA ILE A 105 -27.24 25.26 15.89
C ILE A 105 -28.56 25.54 15.15
N HIS A 106 -28.85 24.77 14.10
CA HIS A 106 -30.07 24.94 13.32
C HIS A 106 -31.34 24.66 14.13
N LEU A 107 -31.39 23.53 14.85
CA LEU A 107 -32.51 23.17 15.72
C LEU A 107 -32.68 24.16 16.87
N GLY A 108 -31.58 24.69 17.42
CA GLY A 108 -31.65 25.76 18.43
C GLY A 108 -32.31 27.03 17.90
N LYS A 109 -32.00 27.44 16.67
CA LYS A 109 -32.66 28.59 16.01
C LYS A 109 -34.15 28.32 15.80
N LEU A 110 -34.50 27.15 15.27
CA LEU A 110 -35.90 26.77 15.06
C LEU A 110 -36.69 26.73 16.37
N SER A 111 -36.10 26.17 17.44
CA SER A 111 -36.72 26.12 18.75
C SER A 111 -36.99 27.52 19.30
N LYS A 112 -36.07 28.47 19.11
CA LYS A 112 -36.28 29.86 19.52
C LYS A 112 -37.43 30.51 18.73
N THR A 113 -37.43 30.36 17.41
CA THR A 113 -38.51 30.90 16.56
C THR A 113 -39.88 30.29 16.91
N LEU A 114 -39.94 28.99 17.22
CA LEU A 114 -41.15 28.33 17.69
C LEU A 114 -41.63 28.88 19.04
N GLN A 115 -40.70 29.12 19.97
CA GLN A 115 -41.01 29.70 21.27
C GLN A 115 -41.54 31.12 21.13
N ASP A 116 -40.85 31.98 20.36
CA ASP A 116 -41.26 33.36 20.10
C ASP A 116 -42.65 33.42 19.46
N LEU A 117 -42.94 32.53 18.51
CA LEU A 117 -44.27 32.41 17.90
C LEU A 117 -45.32 31.91 18.90
N SER A 118 -44.99 30.95 19.76
CA SER A 118 -45.90 30.45 20.80
C SER A 118 -46.30 31.57 21.77
N ASP A 119 -45.33 32.39 22.18
CA ASP A 119 -45.56 33.50 23.10
C ASP A 119 -46.40 34.61 22.46
N GLN A 120 -46.13 34.93 21.18
CA GLN A 120 -46.98 35.87 20.43
C GLN A 120 -48.43 35.38 20.29
N LEU A 121 -48.62 34.10 19.98
CA LEU A 121 -49.96 33.51 19.85
C LEU A 121 -50.74 33.52 21.17
N LYS A 122 -50.06 33.21 22.29
CA LYS A 122 -50.66 33.27 23.63
C LYS A 122 -51.04 34.70 23.98
N LEU A 123 -50.12 35.66 23.84
CA LEU A 123 -50.39 37.06 24.14
C LEU A 123 -51.53 37.62 23.31
N GLY A 124 -51.51 37.38 21.99
CA GLY A 124 -52.59 37.82 21.10
C GLY A 124 -53.94 37.22 21.48
N ARG A 125 -53.97 35.97 21.95
CA ARG A 125 -55.20 35.33 22.40
C ARG A 125 -55.68 35.83 23.77
N GLU A 126 -54.77 36.00 24.72
CA GLU A 126 -55.09 36.48 26.08
C GLU A 126 -55.63 37.91 26.08
N HIS A 127 -55.06 38.77 25.23
CA HIS A 127 -55.43 40.18 25.14
C HIS A 127 -56.48 40.44 24.05
N ASP A 128 -56.94 39.39 23.34
CA ASP A 128 -57.80 39.46 22.16
C ASP A 128 -57.32 40.52 21.13
N SER A 129 -56.00 40.68 21.04
CA SER A 129 -55.31 41.80 20.39
C SER A 129 -54.65 41.34 19.09
N PHE A 130 -55.45 40.84 18.15
CA PHE A 130 -54.96 40.38 16.85
C PHE A 130 -55.78 40.98 15.70
N VAL A 131 -55.12 41.24 14.58
CA VAL A 131 -55.76 41.60 13.31
C VAL A 131 -55.44 40.58 12.22
N GLU A 132 -56.10 40.66 11.07
CA GLU A 132 -55.93 39.73 9.95
C GLU A 132 -54.47 39.62 9.49
N VAL A 133 -53.72 40.73 9.58
CA VAL A 133 -52.29 40.78 9.26
C VAL A 133 -51.47 39.90 10.21
N ASP A 134 -51.76 39.93 11.52
CA ASP A 134 -51.06 39.12 12.52
C ASP A 134 -51.31 37.63 12.28
N ILE A 135 -52.57 37.26 12.04
CA ILE A 135 -52.96 35.89 11.71
C ILE A 135 -52.27 35.42 10.42
N GLY A 136 -52.21 36.28 9.40
CA GLY A 136 -51.50 36.02 8.15
C GLY A 136 -50.01 35.77 8.36
N ASN A 137 -49.37 36.61 9.18
CA ASN A 137 -47.96 36.50 9.52
C ASN A 137 -47.65 35.21 10.30
N TRP A 138 -48.44 34.88 11.32
CA TRP A 138 -48.26 33.65 12.10
C TRP A 138 -48.44 32.38 11.24
N LYS A 139 -49.42 32.37 10.32
CA LYS A 139 -49.59 31.26 9.37
C LYS A 139 -48.38 31.11 8.45
N LYS A 140 -47.83 32.22 7.96
CA LYS A 140 -46.62 32.21 7.14
C LYS A 140 -45.42 31.68 7.93
N SER A 141 -45.18 32.19 9.13
CA SER A 141 -44.10 31.71 10.00
C SER A 141 -44.23 30.21 10.33
N LEU A 142 -45.44 29.70 10.54
CA LEU A 142 -45.68 28.26 10.71
C LEU A 142 -45.31 27.44 9.47
N ASN A 143 -45.62 27.94 8.27
CA ASN A 143 -45.25 27.24 7.04
C ASN A 143 -43.74 27.28 6.81
N ASP A 144 -43.09 28.43 7.01
CA ASP A 144 -41.64 28.57 6.89
C ASP A 144 -40.93 27.59 7.86
N LEU A 145 -41.41 27.47 9.10
CA LEU A 145 -40.88 26.51 10.08
C LEU A 145 -41.03 25.05 9.61
N LYS A 146 -42.17 24.68 9.01
CA LYS A 146 -42.39 23.33 8.47
C LYS A 146 -41.43 23.02 7.32
N GLU A 147 -41.22 23.97 6.41
CA GLU A 147 -40.31 23.78 5.27
C GLU A 147 -38.84 23.65 5.73
N ASN A 148 -38.42 24.48 6.70
CA ASN A 148 -37.06 24.41 7.25
C ASN A 148 -36.79 23.09 7.99
N LEU A 149 -37.79 22.50 8.65
CA LEU A 149 -37.70 21.17 9.26
C LEU A 149 -37.54 20.07 8.20
N ALA A 150 -38.23 20.19 7.06
CA ALA A 150 -38.17 19.19 5.98
C ALA A 150 -36.82 19.22 5.24
N LEU A 151 -36.23 20.40 5.00
CA LEU A 151 -35.00 20.57 4.23
C LEU A 151 -33.74 19.97 4.90
N ASN A 152 -33.70 19.88 6.22
CA ASN A 152 -32.56 19.30 6.94
C ASN A 152 -32.39 17.78 6.70
N SER A 153 -33.43 17.10 6.20
CA SER A 153 -33.37 15.68 5.85
C SER A 153 -32.52 15.35 4.60
N ILE A 154 -32.09 16.36 3.82
CA ILE A 154 -31.43 16.18 2.50
C ILE A 154 -29.91 16.45 2.56
N LEU A 155 -29.26 16.31 3.72
CA LEU A 155 -27.81 16.50 3.80
C LEU A 155 -27.06 15.35 3.09
N ARG A 156 -26.42 15.67 1.95
CA ARG A 156 -25.59 14.74 1.18
C ARG A 156 -24.14 14.77 1.68
N ILE A 157 -23.58 13.59 1.95
CA ILE A 157 -22.17 13.43 2.30
C ILE A 157 -21.36 13.34 1.00
N ASN A 158 -20.48 14.31 0.74
CA ASN A 158 -19.51 14.21 -0.34
C ASN A 158 -18.37 13.29 0.11
N GLN A 159 -18.27 12.12 -0.50
CA GLN A 159 -17.21 11.14 -0.26
C GLN A 159 -16.02 11.43 -1.18
N ASP A 160 -15.19 12.42 -0.85
CA ASP A 160 -13.85 12.50 -1.46
C ASP A 160 -12.90 11.61 -0.64
N CYS A 161 -12.81 10.35 -1.06
CA CYS A 161 -11.73 9.46 -0.64
C CYS A 161 -10.56 9.70 -1.60
N GLY A 162 -9.64 10.58 -1.24
CA GLY A 162 -8.42 10.83 -2.00
C GLY A 162 -7.70 9.50 -2.29
N THR A 163 -7.49 9.23 -3.58
CA THR A 163 -6.70 8.12 -4.08
C THR A 163 -5.24 8.29 -3.68
N PRO A 164 -4.59 7.29 -3.05
CA PRO A 164 -3.15 7.20 -3.06
C PRO A 164 -2.71 6.51 -4.37
N LEU A 165 -1.80 7.18 -5.10
CA LEU A 165 -0.98 6.61 -6.18
C LEU A 165 -0.07 5.49 -5.65
#